data_AF-A0A258CQR6-F1
#
_entry.id   AF-A0A258CQR6-F1
#
_cell.length_a   1.000
_cell.length_b   1.000
_cell.length_c   1.000
_cell.angle_alpha   90.00
_cell.angle_beta   90.00
_cell.angle_gamma   90.00
#
_symmetry.space_group_name_H-M   'P 1'
#
loop_
_entity.id
_entity.type
_entity.pdbx_description
1 polymer ?
#
loop_
_entity_poly.entity_id
_entity_poly.type
_entity_poly.pdbx_seq_one_letter_code
_entity_poly.pdbx_strand_id
1 'polypeptide(L)' 'GLVSDIDLGPGDNGFDVARRARKAYPGIPVVFVSGAAASRHLAEGVEGSVFIHKPYHPRQVIEALSMLSRPQAA' A
#
# COMPACT_ATOMS: atom_id res chain seq x y z
N GLY A 1 5.84 -8.18 2.29
CA GLY A 1 5.05 -6.95 2.10
C GLY A 1 4.18 -7.09 0.86
N LEU A 2 3.10 -6.32 0.79
CA LEU A 2 2.19 -6.22 -0.35
C LEU A 2 2.44 -4.90 -1.09
N VAL A 3 2.51 -4.97 -2.42
CA VAL A 3 2.48 -3.80 -3.30
C VAL A 3 1.28 -3.98 -4.22
N SER A 4 0.40 -2.98 -4.32
CA SER A 4 -0.83 -3.09 -5.11
C SER A 4 -1.16 -1.78 -5.82
N ASP A 5 -1.57 -1.87 -7.08
CA ASP A 5 -2.23 -0.76 -7.76
C ASP A 5 -3.61 -0.54 -7.14
N ILE A 6 -4.05 0.70 -6.98
CA ILE A 6 -5.39 0.97 -6.42
C ILE A 6 -6.47 0.60 -7.44
N ASP A 7 -6.25 0.95 -8.71
CA ASP A 7 -7.23 0.83 -9.77
C ASP A 7 -6.99 -0.47 -10.56
N LEU A 8 -7.43 -1.61 -10.00
CA LEU A 8 -7.23 -2.96 -10.56
C LEU A 8 -8.22 -3.33 -11.68
N GLY A 9 -9.18 -2.45 -12.00
CA GLY A 9 -10.25 -2.74 -12.94
C GLY A 9 -11.46 -3.41 -12.27
N PRO A 10 -12.22 -4.25 -13.00
CA PRO A 10 -13.44 -4.88 -12.46
C PRO A 10 -13.16 -5.79 -11.24
N GLY A 11 -14.01 -5.67 -10.22
CA GLY A 11 -13.92 -6.46 -8.99
C GLY A 11 -13.31 -5.68 -7.83
N ASP A 12 -12.54 -6.38 -7.00
CA ASP A 12 -11.89 -5.80 -5.83
C ASP A 12 -10.82 -4.77 -6.25
N ASN A 13 -10.80 -3.62 -5.58
CA ASN A 13 -9.75 -2.64 -5.80
C ASN A 13 -8.52 -2.91 -4.90
N GLY A 14 -7.44 -2.16 -5.09
CA GLY A 14 -6.22 -2.36 -4.30
C GLY A 14 -6.44 -2.22 -2.79
N PHE A 15 -7.36 -1.35 -2.35
CA PHE A 15 -7.70 -1.20 -0.94
C PHE A 15 -8.37 -2.46 -0.37
N ASP A 16 -9.25 -3.11 -1.14
CA ASP A 16 -9.89 -4.38 -0.75
C ASP A 16 -8.87 -5.51 -0.60
N VAL A 17 -7.90 -5.56 -1.51
CA VAL A 17 -6.77 -6.50 -1.42
C VAL A 17 -5.98 -6.25 -0.14
N ALA A 18 -5.62 -5.00 0.14
CA ALA A 18 -4.86 -4.63 1.34
C ALA A 18 -5.62 -4.92 2.64
N ARG A 19 -6.93 -4.64 2.70
CA ARG A 19 -7.76 -4.97 3.86
C ARG A 19 -7.78 -6.46 4.14
N ARG A 20 -7.93 -7.30 3.11
CA ARG A 20 -7.87 -8.76 3.26
C ARG A 20 -6.47 -9.23 3.68
N ALA A 21 -5.43 -8.67 3.10
CA ALA A 21 -4.06 -8.97 3.48
C ALA A 21 -3.78 -8.64 4.96
N ARG A 22 -4.24 -7.50 5.46
CA ARG A 22 -4.13 -7.12 6.89
C ARG A 22 -4.95 -8.01 7.82
N LYS A 23 -6.13 -8.49 7.38
CA LYS A 23 -6.90 -9.47 8.17
C LYS A 23 -6.16 -10.79 8.33
N ALA A 24 -5.49 -11.26 7.28
CA ALA A 24 -4.70 -12.50 7.32
C ALA A 24 -3.33 -12.30 8.01
N TYR A 25 -2.72 -11.14 7.85
CA TYR A 25 -1.38 -10.81 8.34
C TYR A 25 -1.37 -9.39 8.95
N PRO A 26 -1.69 -9.25 10.26
CA PRO A 26 -1.89 -7.95 10.91
C PRO A 26 -0.73 -6.97 10.80
N GLY A 27 0.50 -7.45 10.56
CA GLY A 27 1.71 -6.63 10.42
C GLY A 27 2.24 -6.46 8.99
N ILE A 28 1.58 -7.00 7.95
CA ILE A 28 2.18 -6.98 6.60
C ILE A 28 2.36 -5.54 6.10
N PRO A 29 3.57 -5.13 5.67
CA PRO A 29 3.78 -3.84 5.01
C PRO A 29 2.91 -3.71 3.76
N VAL A 30 2.26 -2.56 3.58
CA VAL A 30 1.40 -2.29 2.42
C VAL A 30 1.85 -1.01 1.72
N VAL A 31 2.13 -1.11 0.42
CA VAL A 31 2.41 0.02 -0.46
C VAL A 31 1.39 0.06 -1.58
N PHE A 32 0.69 1.18 -1.69
CA PHE A 32 -0.21 1.46 -2.80
C PHE A 32 0.50 2.24 -3.90
N VAL A 33 0.09 1.97 -5.13
CA VAL A 33 0.56 2.70 -6.30
C VAL A 33 -0.67 3.16 -7.08
N SER A 34 -0.74 4.41 -7.55
CA SER A 34 -1.76 4.86 -8.52
C SER A 34 -1.35 6.19 -9.16
N GLY A 35 -1.94 6.53 -10.31
CA GLY A 35 -1.74 7.81 -11.00
C GLY A 35 -2.77 8.91 -10.66
N ALA A 36 -3.84 8.60 -9.91
CA ALA A 36 -4.89 9.59 -9.61
C ALA A 36 -5.52 9.45 -8.21
N ALA A 37 -5.21 8.39 -7.46
CA ALA A 37 -5.93 8.04 -6.24
C ALA A 37 -5.27 8.51 -4.92
N ALA A 38 -4.44 9.56 -4.96
CA ALA A 38 -3.75 10.07 -3.76
C ALA A 38 -4.74 10.54 -2.67
N SER A 39 -5.82 11.23 -3.06
CA SER A 39 -6.87 11.68 -2.14
C SER A 39 -7.67 10.52 -1.55
N ARG A 40 -7.90 9.45 -2.32
CA ARG A 40 -8.60 8.25 -1.86
C ARG A 40 -7.80 7.46 -0.84
N HIS A 41 -6.47 7.43 -0.97
CA HIS A 41 -5.59 6.73 -0.01
C HIS A 41 -5.79 7.22 1.43
N LEU A 42 -5.98 8.53 1.62
CA LEU A 42 -6.23 9.11 2.95
C LEU A 42 -7.52 8.59 3.61
N ALA A 43 -8.53 8.24 2.80
CA ALA A 43 -9.84 7.80 3.30
C ALA A 43 -9.98 6.27 3.33
N GLU A 44 -9.40 5.56 2.36
CA GLU A 44 -9.63 4.13 2.11
C GLU A 44 -8.41 3.24 2.39
N GLY A 45 -7.24 3.84 2.58
CA GLY A 45 -5.99 3.14 2.89
C GLY A 45 -6.07 2.39 4.23
N VAL A 46 -5.21 1.39 4.39
CA VAL A 46 -5.02 0.71 5.68
C VAL A 46 -3.99 1.45 6.52
N GLU A 47 -4.11 1.39 7.85
CA GLU A 47 -3.18 2.04 8.77
C GLU A 47 -1.73 1.60 8.52
N GLY A 48 -0.81 2.55 8.59
CA GLY A 48 0.61 2.32 8.33
C GLY A 48 0.92 1.89 6.89
N SER A 49 0.05 2.19 5.92
CA SER A 49 0.36 2.01 4.50
C SER A 49 0.97 3.27 3.89
N VAL A 50 1.75 3.08 2.82
CA VAL A 50 2.38 4.17 2.06
C VAL A 50 1.75 4.23 0.67
N PHE A 51 1.58 5.44 0.14
CA PHE A 51 1.17 5.68 -1.23
C PHE A 51 2.34 6.19 -2.09
N ILE A 52 2.46 5.66 -3.31
CA ILE A 52 3.43 6.10 -4.31
C ILE A 52 2.67 6.51 -5.58
N HIS A 53 2.84 7.76 -5.99
CA HIS A 53 2.25 8.28 -7.22
C HIS A 53 2.98 7.76 -8.46
N LYS A 54 2.26 7.45 -9.54
CA LYS A 54 2.85 7.11 -10.85
C LYS A 54 3.19 8.37 -11.67
N PRO A 55 4.30 8.40 -12.44
CA PRO A 55 5.33 7.39 -12.54
C PRO A 55 6.25 7.40 -11.32
N TYR A 56 6.84 6.24 -11.02
CA TYR A 56 7.78 6.09 -9.91
C TYR A 56 8.99 5.25 -10.35
N HIS A 57 10.10 5.46 -9.66
CA HIS A 57 11.30 4.64 -9.78
C HIS A 57 11.17 3.40 -8.87
N PRO A 58 11.54 2.18 -9.32
CA PRO A 58 11.41 0.96 -8.52
C PRO A 58 12.02 1.03 -7.10
N ARG A 59 13.14 1.75 -6.94
CA ARG A 59 13.75 2.06 -5.63
C ARG A 59 12.76 2.63 -4.60
N GLN A 60 11.81 3.47 -5.01
CA GLN A 60 10.83 4.06 -4.09
C GLN A 60 9.96 2.99 -3.41
N VAL A 61 9.62 1.91 -4.13
CA VAL A 61 8.87 0.78 -3.56
C VAL A 61 9.73 0.00 -2.57
N ILE A 62 11.00 -0.25 -2.92
CA ILE A 62 11.95 -0.98 -2.07
C ILE A 62 12.17 -0.22 -0.76
N GLU A 63 12.38 1.09 -0.84
CA GLU A 63 12.56 1.97 0.31
C GLU A 63 11.31 1.99 1.20
N ALA A 64 10.12 2.17 0.61
CA ALA A 64 8.86 2.16 1.36
C ALA A 64 8.64 0.83 2.09
N LEU A 65 8.84 -0.31 1.42
CA LEU A 65 8.73 -1.63 2.05
C LEU A 65 9.77 -1.81 3.17
N SER A 66 11.00 -1.35 2.97
CA SER A 66 12.07 -1.44 3.96
C SER A 66 11.77 -0.61 5.19
N MET A 67 11.22 0.61 5.03
CA MET A 67 10.81 1.47 6.14
C MET A 67 9.68 0.83 6.95
N LEU A 68 8.66 0.30 6.26
CA LEU A 68 7.51 -0.33 6.90
C LEU A 68 7.80 -1.68 7.57
N SER A 69 8.89 -2.35 7.17
CA SER A 69 9.27 -3.66 7.73
C SER A 69 10.17 -3.52 8.96
N ARG A 70 10.65 -2.32 9.28
CA ARG A 70 11.47 -2.11 10.48
C ARG A 70 10.58 -2.26 11.72
N PRO A 71 11.05 -2.94 12.78
CA PRO A 71 10.34 -2.95 14.05
C PRO A 71 10.15 -1.50 14.50
N GLN A 72 8.91 -1.13 14.78
CA GLN A 72 8.64 0.16 15.41
C GLN A 72 9.18 0.03 16.85
N ALA A 73 10.27 0.76 17.14
CA ALA A 73 10.81 0.80 18.49
C ALA A 73 9.70 1.25 19.44
N ALA A 74 9.42 0.40 20.45
CA ALA A 74 8.47 0.66 21.52
C ALA A 74 8.91 1.81 22.42
#